data_AF-A0A1U9NST6-F1
#
_entry.id   AF-A0A1U9NST6-F1
#
_cell.length_a   1.000
_cell.length_b   1.000
_cell.length_c   1.000
_cell.angle_alpha   90.00
_cell.angle_beta   90.00
_cell.angle_gamma   90.00
#
_symmetry.space_group_name_H-M   'P 1'
#
loop_
_entity.id
_entity.type
_entity.pdbx_description
1 polymer ?
#
loop_
_entity_poly.entity_id
_entity_poly.type
_entity_poly.pdbx_seq_one_letter_code
_entity_poly.pdbx_strand_id
1 'polypeptide(L)' 'MADPQDATTIRDVAERLMKAHPQVDARLVHSSVQTAYEELRYARVRTYLPVLMERRAQDLLPSDG' A
#
# COMPACT_ATOMS: atom_id res chain seq x y z
N MET A 1 -6.23 -7.32 13.92
CA MET A 1 -5.82 -8.30 12.89
C MET A 1 -6.44 -7.87 11.57
N ALA A 2 -5.67 -7.84 10.49
CA ALA A 2 -6.19 -7.59 9.16
C ALA A 2 -7.05 -8.79 8.72
N ASP A 3 -8.12 -8.54 8.00
CA ASP A 3 -8.89 -9.61 7.36
C ASP A 3 -7.97 -10.37 6.38
N PRO A 4 -8.06 -11.70 6.22
CA PRO A 4 -7.23 -12.43 5.26
C PRO A 4 -7.31 -11.88 3.82
N GLN A 5 -8.45 -11.29 3.44
CA GLN A 5 -8.60 -10.62 2.16
C GLN A 5 -7.83 -9.28 2.09
N ASP A 6 -7.76 -8.56 3.21
CA ASP A 6 -6.94 -7.35 3.34
C ASP A 6 -5.45 -7.68 3.28
N ALA A 7 -5.01 -8.77 3.94
CA ALA A 7 -3.61 -9.20 3.91
C ALA A 7 -3.14 -9.55 2.49
N THR A 8 -4.01 -10.18 1.68
CA THR A 8 -3.73 -10.43 0.26
C THR A 8 -3.63 -9.10 -0.51
N THR A 9 -4.55 -8.18 -0.25
CA THR A 9 -4.56 -6.85 -0.89
C THR A 9 -3.29 -6.05 -0.58
N ILE A 10 -2.84 -6.06 0.68
CA ILE A 10 -1.60 -5.41 1.13
C ILE A 10 -0.39 -5.97 0.37
N ARG A 11 -0.29 -7.30 0.25
CA ARG A 11 0.80 -7.94 -0.50
C ARG A 11 0.78 -7.54 -1.97
N ASP A 12 -0.37 -7.62 -2.63
CA ASP A 12 -0.50 -7.35 -4.06
C ASP A 12 -0.14 -5.90 -4.41
N VAL A 13 -0.51 -4.94 -3.56
CA VAL A 13 -0.12 -3.53 -3.73
C VAL A 13 1.37 -3.32 -3.48
N ALA A 14 1.94 -3.95 -2.45
CA ALA A 14 3.38 -3.86 -2.20
C ALA A 14 4.20 -4.42 -3.38
N GLU A 15 3.80 -5.54 -3.97
CA GLU A 15 4.44 -6.11 -5.15
C GLU A 15 4.37 -5.19 -6.37
N ARG A 16 3.22 -4.52 -6.60
CA ARG A 16 3.08 -3.53 -7.68
C ARG A 16 4.00 -2.33 -7.48
N LEU A 17 4.07 -1.79 -6.27
CA LEU A 17 4.92 -0.64 -5.96
C LEU A 17 6.40 -0.99 -6.02
N MET A 18 6.82 -2.15 -5.55
CA MET A 18 8.21 -2.61 -5.70
C MET A 18 8.62 -2.74 -7.18
N LYS A 19 7.69 -3.18 -8.06
CA LYS A 19 7.93 -3.22 -9.51
C LYS A 19 7.99 -1.83 -10.15
N ALA A 20 7.16 -0.89 -9.67
CA ALA A 20 7.10 0.47 -10.19
C ALA A 20 8.27 1.35 -9.70
N HIS A 21 8.81 1.05 -8.52
CA HIS A 21 9.88 1.80 -7.87
C HIS A 21 11.05 0.87 -7.49
N PRO A 22 11.76 0.27 -8.46
CA PRO A 22 12.84 -0.69 -8.17
C PRO A 22 14.03 -0.10 -7.39
N GLN A 23 14.18 1.23 -7.40
CA GLN A 23 15.20 1.98 -6.67
C GLN A 23 14.83 2.27 -5.20
N VAL A 24 13.56 2.09 -4.82
CA VAL A 24 13.08 2.35 -3.46
C VAL A 24 13.27 1.09 -2.61
N ASP A 25 13.74 1.26 -1.37
CA ASP A 25 13.90 0.15 -0.42
C ASP A 25 12.58 -0.59 -0.20
N ALA A 26 12.59 -1.92 -0.38
CA ALA A 26 11.42 -2.77 -0.20
C ALA A 26 10.79 -2.63 1.20
N ARG A 27 11.58 -2.42 2.26
CA ARG A 27 11.08 -2.15 3.62
C ARG A 27 10.30 -0.85 3.68
N LEU A 28 10.75 0.17 2.96
CA LEU A 28 10.05 1.45 2.88
C LEU A 28 8.72 1.28 2.13
N VAL A 29 8.72 0.56 1.00
CA VAL A 29 7.48 0.22 0.28
C VAL A 29 6.49 -0.52 1.18
N HIS A 30 6.94 -1.57 1.88
CA HIS A 30 6.09 -2.32 2.80
C HIS A 30 5.55 -1.45 3.94
N SER A 31 6.37 -0.58 4.52
CA SER A 31 5.93 0.34 5.57
C SER A 31 4.88 1.33 5.05
N SER A 32 5.10 1.92 3.87
CA SER A 32 4.16 2.87 3.26
C SER A 32 2.82 2.23 2.93
N VAL A 33 2.82 1.00 2.41
CA VAL A 33 1.57 0.25 2.16
C VAL A 33 0.85 -0.09 3.46
N GLN A 34 1.60 -0.51 4.49
CA GLN A 34 1.01 -0.81 5.80
C GLN A 34 0.39 0.45 6.43
N THR A 35 1.08 1.60 6.38
CA THR A 35 0.54 2.88 6.85
C THR A 35 -0.72 3.27 6.06
N ALA A 36 -0.70 3.15 4.74
CA ALA A 36 -1.86 3.43 3.90
C ALA A 36 -3.06 2.51 4.23
N TYR A 37 -2.83 1.22 4.48
CA TYR A 37 -3.86 0.31 4.96
C TYR A 37 -4.45 0.78 6.30
N GLU A 38 -3.61 1.15 7.27
CA GLU A 38 -4.06 1.55 8.59
C GLU A 38 -4.90 2.83 8.59
N GLU A 39 -4.58 3.78 7.71
CA GLU A 39 -5.38 4.99 7.49
C GLU A 39 -6.75 4.66 6.86
N LEU A 40 -6.81 3.64 6.00
CA LEU A 40 -8.00 3.32 5.19
C LEU A 40 -8.83 2.14 5.72
N ARG A 41 -8.35 1.36 6.70
CA ARG A 41 -9.02 0.13 7.20
C ARG A 41 -10.41 0.37 7.79
N TYR A 42 -10.71 1.61 8.17
CA TYR A 42 -12.00 2.03 8.69
C TYR A 42 -12.96 2.53 7.60
N ALA A 43 -12.55 2.53 6.33
CA ALA A 43 -13.41 2.89 5.22
C ALA A 43 -14.60 1.94 5.12
N ARG A 44 -15.79 2.53 4.95
CA ARG A 44 -17.06 1.81 4.91
C ARG A 44 -17.21 0.95 3.64
N VAL A 45 -16.52 1.32 2.56
CA VAL A 45 -16.52 0.61 1.27
C VAL A 45 -15.10 0.12 0.97
N ARG A 46 -14.88 -1.18 1.17
CA ARG A 46 -13.56 -1.82 1.02
C ARG A 46 -13.20 -2.19 -0.42
N THR A 47 -14.17 -2.17 -1.35
CA THR A 47 -13.94 -2.47 -2.77
C THR A 47 -12.86 -1.59 -3.42
N TYR A 48 -12.75 -0.35 -2.96
CA TYR A 48 -11.76 0.61 -3.47
C TYR A 48 -10.47 0.66 -2.66
N LEU A 49 -10.37 -0.14 -1.59
CA LEU A 49 -9.22 -0.17 -0.70
C LEU A 49 -7.89 -0.39 -1.46
N PRO A 50 -7.78 -1.30 -2.45
CA PRO A 50 -6.51 -1.50 -3.16
C PRO A 50 -6.01 -0.24 -3.87
N VAL A 51 -6.90 0.47 -4.59
CA VAL A 51 -6.55 1.64 -5.40
C VAL A 51 -6.22 2.85 -4.51
N LEU A 52 -7.01 3.06 -3.46
CA LEU A 52 -6.75 4.14 -2.50
C LEU A 52 -5.46 3.92 -1.73
N MET A 53 -5.19 2.67 -1.33
CA MET A 53 -3.98 2.30 -0.60
C MET A 53 -2.74 2.45 -1.47
N GLU A 54 -2.78 2.02 -2.73
CA GLU A 54 -1.68 2.18 -3.68
C GLU A 54 -1.34 3.65 -3.91
N ARG A 55 -2.35 4.49 -4.16
CA ARG A 55 -2.16 5.94 -4.31
C ARG A 55 -1.57 6.58 -3.05
N ARG A 56 -2.11 6.23 -1.88
CA ARG A 56 -1.62 6.79 -0.62
C ARG A 56 -0.20 6.33 -0.32
N ALA A 57 0.14 5.08 -0.62
CA ALA A 57 1.49 4.58 -0.48
C ALA A 57 2.46 5.28 -1.43
N GLN A 58 2.06 5.58 -2.67
CA GLN A 58 2.86 6.42 -3.59
C GLN A 58 3.14 7.81 -3.02
N ASP A 59 2.13 8.47 -2.42
CA ASP A 59 2.31 9.78 -1.78
C ASP A 59 3.27 9.73 -0.56
N LEU A 60 3.42 8.55 0.06
CA LEU A 60 4.33 8.32 1.20
C LEU A 60 5.74 7.90 0.75
N LEU A 61 5.89 7.41 -0.48
CA LEU A 61 7.21 7.14 -1.03
C LEU A 61 7.91 8.46 -1.35
N PRO A 62 9.25 8.53 -1.19
CA PRO A 62 9.99 9.69 -1.64
C PRO A 62 9.78 9.82 -3.15
N SER A 63 9.30 10.99 -3.59
CA SER A 63 9.26 11.32 -5.01
C SER A 63 10.67 11.17 -5.57
N ASP A 64 10.84 10.36 -6.61
CA ASP A 64 12.01 10.49 -7.47
C ASP A 64 12.03 11.95 -7.95
N GLY A 65 13.03 12.70 -7.49
CA GLY A 65 13.15 14.14 -7.74
C GLY A 65 13.36 14.48 -9.20
#